data_AF-A0A1W6ZXH1-F1
#
_entry.id   AF-A0A1W6ZXH1-F1
#
_cell.length_a   1.000
_cell.length_b   1.000
_cell.length_c   1.000
_cell.angle_alpha   90.00
_cell.angle_beta   90.00
_cell.angle_gamma   90.00
#
_symmetry.space_group_name_H-M   'P 1'
#
loop_
_entity.id
_entity.type
_entity.pdbx_description
1 polymer ?
#
loop_
_entity_poly.entity_id
_entity_poly.type
_entity_poly.pdbx_seq_one_letter_code
_entity_poly.pdbx_strand_id
1 'polypeptide(L)'
;MKLFTTSVVLASLIAGQALAAEKVSLVGTWTGQRERIAKVEGLREGVATLVITEQKGRTFKGYLNRSNKDGDVKEDLWGAFTPGGRLMVGSDDEGIYSFDLVNRNTLDYCYVEAGNSPRSVCARLSRKR
;
A
#
# COMPACT_ATOMS: atom_id res chain seq x y z
N MET A 1 -6.09 -31.53 62.78
CA MET A 1 -4.79 -31.37 62.10
C MET A 1 -5.07 -31.30 60.59
N LYS A 2 -4.91 -30.09 60.04
CA LYS A 2 -4.91 -29.62 58.64
C LYS A 2 -5.60 -30.43 57.52
N LEU A 3 -6.66 -29.83 56.97
CA LEU A 3 -7.23 -30.09 55.65
C LEU A 3 -6.18 -29.89 54.55
N PHE A 4 -6.08 -30.83 53.62
CA PHE A 4 -5.38 -30.61 52.35
C PHE A 4 -6.40 -30.17 51.29
N THR A 5 -6.35 -28.88 51.00
CA THR A 5 -7.13 -28.18 49.97
C THR A 5 -6.74 -28.65 48.57
N THR A 6 -7.77 -29.02 47.80
CA THR A 6 -7.78 -29.18 46.34
C THR A 6 -7.13 -27.99 45.64
N SER A 7 -6.12 -28.25 44.81
CA SER A 7 -5.54 -27.28 43.89
C SER A 7 -5.50 -27.89 42.48
N VAL A 8 -6.63 -27.83 41.78
CA VAL A 8 -6.68 -28.12 40.35
C VAL A 8 -6.29 -26.85 39.61
N VAL A 9 -5.17 -26.97 38.89
CA VAL A 9 -4.46 -25.94 38.15
C VAL A 9 -5.37 -25.30 37.09
N LEU A 10 -5.59 -23.99 37.25
CA LEU A 10 -6.23 -23.11 36.28
C LEU A 10 -5.25 -22.82 35.13
N ALA A 11 -5.16 -23.71 34.14
CA ALA A 11 -4.28 -23.54 32.98
C ALA A 11 -5.03 -23.77 31.66
N SER A 12 -5.88 -22.82 31.25
CA SER A 12 -6.54 -22.87 29.93
C SER A 12 -7.15 -21.53 29.49
N LEU A 13 -6.42 -20.42 29.59
CA LEU A 13 -6.83 -19.13 29.02
C LEU A 13 -5.71 -18.42 28.24
N ILE A 14 -4.84 -19.17 27.56
CA ILE A 14 -4.05 -18.63 26.44
C ILE A 14 -4.67 -19.14 25.13
N ALA A 15 -6.00 -19.02 25.01
CA ALA A 15 -6.65 -19.09 23.71
C ALA A 15 -6.17 -17.87 22.93
N GLY A 16 -5.42 -18.13 21.86
CA GLY A 16 -4.73 -17.11 21.09
C GLY A 16 -5.61 -15.91 20.83
N GLN A 17 -5.18 -14.76 21.35
CA GLN A 17 -5.47 -13.51 20.69
C GLN A 17 -4.75 -13.59 19.34
N ALA A 18 -5.37 -14.27 18.37
CA ALA A 18 -5.20 -13.90 16.99
C ALA A 18 -5.68 -12.44 16.95
N LEU A 19 -4.75 -11.51 17.20
CA LEU A 19 -4.94 -10.09 16.94
C LEU A 19 -5.49 -10.06 15.52
N ALA A 20 -6.78 -9.80 15.39
CA ALA A 20 -7.42 -9.69 14.10
C ALA A 20 -6.69 -8.53 13.42
N ALA A 21 -5.68 -8.87 12.61
CA ALA A 21 -4.91 -7.88 11.88
C ALA A 21 -5.92 -7.02 11.16
N GLU A 22 -5.88 -5.72 11.42
CA GLU A 22 -6.83 -4.79 10.85
C GLU A 22 -6.97 -5.08 9.35
N LYS A 23 -8.20 -5.32 8.90
CA LYS A 23 -8.44 -5.70 7.51
C LYS A 23 -7.99 -4.56 6.61
N VAL A 24 -6.84 -4.73 5.97
CA VAL A 24 -6.26 -3.77 5.04
C VAL A 24 -7.26 -3.48 3.92
N SER A 25 -7.61 -2.21 3.74
CA SER A 25 -8.55 -1.73 2.72
C SER A 25 -7.94 -0.56 1.96
N LEU A 26 -7.64 -0.78 0.69
CA LEU A 26 -7.01 0.19 -0.20
C LEU A 26 -8.01 0.88 -1.13
N VAL A 27 -9.21 0.32 -1.30
CA VAL A 27 -10.27 0.89 -2.16
C VAL A 27 -10.51 2.35 -1.82
N GLY A 28 -10.53 3.20 -2.85
CA GLY A 28 -10.71 4.64 -2.72
C GLY A 28 -9.69 5.45 -3.53
N THR A 29 -9.76 6.75 -3.36
CA THR A 29 -8.90 7.72 -4.05
C THR A 29 -7.86 8.27 -3.09
N TRP A 30 -6.61 8.29 -3.53
CA TRP A 30 -5.45 8.73 -2.78
C TRP A 30 -4.70 9.78 -3.60
N THR A 31 -4.33 10.91 -3.01
CA THR A 31 -3.70 12.01 -3.74
C THR A 31 -2.59 12.68 -2.94
N GLY A 32 -1.57 13.18 -3.62
CA GLY A 32 -0.43 13.84 -3.00
C GLY A 32 0.60 14.33 -4.01
N GLN A 33 1.58 15.08 -3.51
CA GLN A 33 2.75 15.47 -4.31
C GLN A 33 3.69 14.28 -4.47
N ARG A 34 4.20 14.12 -5.69
CA ARG A 34 5.21 13.12 -6.04
C ARG A 34 6.52 13.81 -6.44
N GLU A 35 7.61 13.17 -6.09
CA GLU A 35 8.95 13.50 -6.55
C GLU A 35 9.39 12.42 -7.54
N ARG A 36 9.89 12.82 -8.70
CA ARG A 36 10.38 11.93 -9.75
C ARG A 36 11.79 12.32 -10.14
N ILE A 37 12.67 11.33 -10.26
CA ILE A 37 13.97 11.43 -10.92
C ILE A 37 14.01 10.46 -12.11
N ALA A 38 14.44 10.93 -13.27
CA ALA A 38 14.62 10.11 -14.46
C ALA A 38 15.96 10.41 -15.14
N LYS A 39 16.52 9.40 -15.83
CA LYS A 39 17.81 9.53 -16.51
C LYS A 39 17.82 10.64 -17.57
N VAL A 40 16.74 10.77 -18.36
CA VAL A 40 16.67 11.71 -19.50
C VAL A 40 16.08 13.05 -19.08
N GLU A 41 14.94 13.05 -18.38
CA GLU A 41 14.23 14.29 -18.07
C GLU A 41 14.60 14.94 -16.73
N GLY A 42 15.49 14.32 -15.96
CA GLY A 42 15.92 14.83 -14.65
C GLY A 42 14.80 14.86 -13.60
N LEU A 43 14.92 15.78 -12.65
CA LEU A 43 13.97 15.97 -11.56
C LEU A 43 12.66 16.60 -12.05
N ARG A 44 11.54 16.02 -11.64
CA ARG A 44 10.20 16.58 -11.85
C ARG A 44 9.32 16.32 -10.63
N GLU A 45 8.49 17.29 -10.33
CA GLU A 45 7.43 17.19 -9.33
C GLU A 45 6.06 17.17 -10.00
N GLY A 46 5.03 16.80 -9.24
CA GLY A 46 3.64 16.90 -9.69
C GLY A 46 2.68 16.22 -8.74
N VAL A 47 1.40 16.29 -9.07
CA VAL A 47 0.37 15.58 -8.31
C VAL A 47 0.20 14.17 -8.87
N ALA A 48 0.14 13.19 -7.98
CA ALA A 48 -0.29 11.84 -8.28
C ALA A 48 -1.66 11.60 -7.64
N THR A 49 -2.56 10.96 -8.38
CA THR A 49 -3.85 10.49 -7.87
C THR A 49 -4.00 9.01 -8.16
N LEU A 50 -3.85 8.18 -7.14
CA LEU A 50 -4.08 6.74 -7.20
C LEU A 50 -5.55 6.45 -6.89
N VAL A 51 -6.23 5.72 -7.77
CA VAL A 51 -7.61 5.28 -7.57
C VAL A 51 -7.65 3.75 -7.56
N ILE A 52 -7.95 3.18 -6.40
CA ILE A 52 -8.15 1.74 -6.25
C ILE A 52 -9.65 1.45 -6.40
N THR A 53 -10.02 0.79 -7.49
CA THR A 53 -11.43 0.59 -7.89
C THR A 53 -12.01 -0.72 -7.39
N GLU A 54 -11.19 -1.75 -7.27
CA GLU A 54 -11.61 -3.06 -6.79
C GLU A 54 -10.53 -3.68 -5.90
N GLN A 55 -10.95 -4.32 -4.82
CA GLN A 55 -10.10 -5.16 -3.99
C GLN A 55 -10.84 -6.45 -3.64
N LYS A 56 -10.21 -7.59 -3.93
CA LYS A 56 -10.71 -8.92 -3.60
C LYS A 56 -9.67 -9.66 -2.76
N GLY A 57 -9.96 -9.86 -1.49
CA GLY A 57 -8.99 -10.44 -0.55
C GLY A 57 -7.73 -9.59 -0.47
N ARG A 58 -6.62 -10.15 -0.97
CA ARG A 58 -5.28 -9.54 -0.93
C ARG A 58 -4.82 -8.96 -2.27
N THR A 59 -5.68 -8.94 -3.28
CA THR A 59 -5.40 -8.39 -4.61
C THR A 59 -6.27 -7.18 -4.87
N PHE A 60 -5.76 -6.23 -5.65
CA PHE A 60 -6.48 -5.03 -6.03
C PHE A 60 -6.15 -4.63 -7.48
N LYS A 61 -7.04 -3.84 -8.08
CA LYS A 61 -6.78 -3.16 -9.34
C LYS A 61 -7.20 -1.70 -9.23
N GLY A 62 -6.58 -0.86 -10.03
CA GLY A 62 -6.79 0.58 -9.99
C GLY A 62 -6.07 1.27 -11.14
N TYR A 63 -5.87 2.57 -10.99
CA TYR A 63 -5.07 3.35 -11.91
C TYR A 63 -4.42 4.53 -11.19
N LEU A 64 -3.29 4.97 -11.74
CA LEU A 64 -2.63 6.22 -11.38
C LEU A 64 -3.00 7.28 -12.43
N ASN A 65 -3.56 8.40 -11.98
CA ASN A 65 -3.65 9.61 -12.79
C ASN A 65 -2.50 10.53 -12.40
N ARG A 66 -1.68 10.87 -13.38
CA ARG A 66 -0.57 11.83 -13.22
C ARG A 66 -0.84 13.07 -14.04
N SER A 67 -0.80 14.22 -13.39
CA SER A 67 -0.87 15.50 -14.09
C SER A 67 0.51 15.93 -14.55
N ASN A 68 0.67 16.11 -15.86
CA ASN A 68 1.87 16.66 -16.48
C ASN A 68 1.50 17.91 -17.30
N LYS A 69 2.50 18.72 -17.66
CA LYS A 69 2.32 19.91 -18.52
C LYS A 69 1.65 19.59 -19.86
N ASP A 70 1.87 18.37 -20.37
CA ASP A 70 1.38 17.92 -21.67
C ASP A 70 0.02 17.20 -21.60
N GLY A 71 -0.59 17.14 -20.41
CA GLY A 71 -1.88 16.49 -20.16
C GLY A 71 -1.82 15.44 -19.05
N ASP A 72 -3.01 15.10 -18.54
CA ASP A 72 -3.17 14.02 -17.59
C ASP A 72 -2.99 12.67 -18.29
N VAL A 73 -2.24 11.76 -17.66
CA VAL A 73 -2.10 10.38 -18.13
C VAL A 73 -2.66 9.43 -17.09
N LYS A 74 -3.42 8.44 -17.57
CA LYS A 74 -3.99 7.35 -16.80
C LYS A 74 -3.20 6.06 -17.08
N GLU A 75 -2.64 5.49 -16.03
CA GLU A 75 -1.89 4.23 -16.06
C GLU A 75 -2.66 3.21 -15.21
N ASP A 76 -3.19 2.16 -15.84
CA ASP A 76 -3.85 1.08 -15.11
C ASP A 76 -2.79 0.24 -14.37
N LEU A 77 -3.14 -0.22 -13.16
CA LEU A 77 -2.24 -1.05 -12.37
C LEU A 77 -2.99 -2.14 -11.62
N TRP A 78 -2.25 -3.21 -11.35
CA TRP A 78 -2.70 -4.37 -10.60
C TRP A 78 -1.72 -4.64 -9.47
N GLY A 79 -2.23 -5.01 -8.30
CA GLY A 79 -1.37 -5.24 -7.15
C GLY A 79 -1.89 -6.28 -6.18
N ALA A 80 -1.01 -6.62 -5.25
CA ALA A 80 -1.26 -7.59 -4.21
C ALA A 80 -0.47 -7.27 -2.94
N PHE A 81 -0.90 -7.82 -1.81
CA PHE A 81 -0.20 -7.68 -0.54
C PHE A 81 -0.16 -8.97 0.29
N THR A 82 0.82 -9.09 1.19
CA THR A 82 0.90 -10.18 2.16
C THR A 82 -0.21 -10.08 3.20
N PRO A 83 -0.55 -11.17 3.94
CA PRO A 83 -1.42 -11.04 5.11
C PRO A 83 -0.90 -9.93 6.05
N GLY A 84 -1.80 -9.07 6.53
CA GLY A 84 -1.46 -7.90 7.35
C GLY A 84 -0.79 -6.73 6.60
N GLY A 85 -0.59 -6.83 5.28
CA GLY A 85 -0.17 -5.68 4.46
C GLY A 85 1.30 -5.28 4.56
N ARG A 86 2.16 -6.05 5.24
CA ARG A 86 3.57 -5.68 5.46
C ARG A 86 4.39 -5.56 4.16
N LEU A 87 4.05 -6.31 3.13
CA LEU A 87 4.60 -6.18 1.79
C LEU A 87 3.46 -5.94 0.81
N MET A 88 3.53 -4.85 0.07
CA MET A 88 2.55 -4.48 -0.95
C MET A 88 3.27 -4.10 -2.23
N VAL A 89 2.83 -4.69 -3.34
CA VAL A 89 3.40 -4.42 -4.66
C VAL A 89 2.30 -4.26 -5.69
N GLY A 90 2.61 -3.55 -6.76
CA GLY A 90 1.79 -3.49 -7.96
C GLY A 90 2.66 -3.35 -9.19
N SER A 91 2.04 -3.45 -10.35
CA SER A 91 2.71 -3.26 -11.63
C SER A 91 1.74 -2.70 -12.66
N ASP A 92 2.31 -2.00 -13.63
CA ASP A 92 1.66 -1.63 -14.89
C ASP A 92 2.47 -2.23 -16.05
N ASP A 93 2.28 -1.71 -17.26
CA ASP A 93 2.96 -2.19 -18.47
C ASP A 93 4.48 -1.89 -18.49
N GLU A 94 4.96 -0.93 -17.69
CA GLU A 94 6.34 -0.43 -17.75
C GLU A 94 7.16 -0.73 -16.49
N GLY A 95 6.52 -0.76 -15.32
CA GLY A 95 7.21 -0.70 -14.05
C GLY A 95 6.50 -1.36 -12.87
N ILE A 96 7.13 -1.20 -11.71
CA ILE A 96 6.72 -1.84 -10.46
C ILE A 96 6.48 -0.75 -9.42
N TYR A 97 5.37 -0.89 -8.72
CA TYR A 97 5.00 -0.10 -7.55
C TYR A 97 5.31 -0.88 -6.28
N SER A 98 5.82 -0.19 -5.27
CA SER A 98 5.87 -0.64 -3.88
C SER A 98 5.02 0.32 -3.05
N PHE A 99 4.23 -0.22 -2.13
CA PHE A 99 3.36 0.60 -1.27
C PHE A 99 3.64 0.34 0.21
N ASP A 100 3.43 1.37 1.02
CA ASP A 100 3.40 1.27 2.47
C ASP A 100 2.16 1.98 3.03
N LEU A 101 1.28 1.22 3.68
CA LEU A 101 0.08 1.76 4.30
C LEU A 101 0.44 2.26 5.71
N VAL A 102 0.93 3.50 5.77
CA VAL A 102 1.32 4.18 7.02
C VAL A 102 0.18 4.20 8.03
N ASN A 103 -1.03 4.50 7.57
CA ASN A 103 -2.27 4.39 8.36
C ASN A 103 -3.49 4.36 7.42
N ARG A 104 -4.71 4.28 7.97
CA ARG A 104 -5.97 4.19 7.20
C ARG A 104 -6.15 5.28 6.12
N ASN A 105 -5.53 6.45 6.30
CA ASN A 105 -5.68 7.63 5.44
C ASN A 105 -4.38 8.11 4.80
N THR A 106 -3.26 7.40 5.01
CA THR A 106 -1.95 7.75 4.46
C THR A 106 -1.32 6.53 3.83
N LEU A 107 -1.01 6.64 2.54
CA LEU A 107 -0.36 5.61 1.74
C LEU A 107 0.88 6.21 1.10
N ASP A 108 2.03 5.65 1.40
CA ASP A 108 3.25 5.95 0.66
C ASP A 108 3.36 4.99 -0.52
N TYR A 109 3.85 5.46 -1.65
CA TYR A 109 4.23 4.58 -2.75
C TYR A 109 5.55 5.04 -3.36
N CYS A 110 6.26 4.08 -3.92
CA CYS A 110 7.31 4.32 -4.88
C CYS A 110 7.09 3.50 -6.14
N TYR A 111 7.49 4.04 -7.27
CA TYR A 111 7.40 3.41 -8.58
C TYR A 111 8.74 3.45 -9.28
N VAL A 112 9.09 2.36 -9.95
CA VAL A 112 10.34 2.22 -10.70
C VAL A 112 10.10 1.64 -12.07
N GLU A 113 10.74 2.24 -13.08
CA GLU A 113 10.91 1.65 -14.41
C GLU A 113 12.39 1.42 -14.65
N ALA A 114 12.72 0.29 -15.27
CA ALA A 114 14.07 -0.04 -15.70
C ALA A 114 14.25 0.20 -17.21
N GLY A 115 15.43 -0.13 -17.73
CA GLY A 115 15.72 -0.07 -19.17
C GLY A 115 16.53 1.16 -19.58
N ASN A 116 16.31 1.66 -20.80
CA ASN A 116 17.16 2.70 -21.40
C ASN A 116 16.90 4.11 -20.85
N SER A 117 15.68 4.36 -20.34
CA SER A 117 15.27 5.60 -19.66
C SER A 117 14.69 5.30 -18.27
N PRO A 118 15.53 4.79 -17.34
CA PRO A 118 15.05 4.41 -16.02
C PRO A 118 14.59 5.63 -15.25
N ARG A 119 13.59 5.42 -14.39
CA ARG A 119 13.06 6.46 -13.51
C ARG A 119 12.60 5.88 -12.18
N SER A 120 12.59 6.74 -11.19
CA SER A 120 12.09 6.43 -9.85
C SER A 120 11.19 7.58 -9.38
N VAL A 121 10.07 7.21 -8.77
CA VAL A 121 9.06 8.12 -8.26
C VAL A 121 8.72 7.70 -6.85
N CYS A 122 8.56 8.65 -5.93
CA CYS A 122 7.92 8.39 -4.64
C CYS A 122 6.91 9.49 -4.30
N ALA A 123 5.90 9.13 -3.51
CA ALA A 123 4.91 10.08 -3.01
C ALA A 123 4.32 9.60 -1.69
N ARG A 124 3.92 10.58 -0.87
CA ARG A 124 2.98 10.37 0.24
C ARG A 124 1.59 10.80 -0.19
N LEU A 125 0.65 9.87 -0.19
CA LEU A 125 -0.73 10.10 -0.61
C LEU A 125 -1.67 10.14 0.58
N SER A 126 -2.59 11.10 0.56
CA SER A 126 -3.70 11.19 1.49
C SER A 126 -4.97 10.64 0.85
N ARG A 127 -5.73 9.86 1.62
CA ARG A 127 -7.05 9.40 1.17
C ARG A 127 -8.00 10.60 1.06
N LYS A 128 -8.67 10.75 -0.09
CA LYS A 128 -9.76 11.72 -0.23
C LYS A 128 -10.93 11.29 0.65
N ARG A 129 -11.45 12.23 1.44
CA ARG A 129 -12.65 12.06 2.26
C ARG A 129 -13.90 12.21 1.41
#